data_AF-A0AAX2ZH89-F1
#
_entry.id   AF-A0AAX2ZH89-F1
#
_cell.length_a   1.000
_cell.length_b   1.000
_cell.length_c   1.000
_cell.angle_alpha   90.00
_cell.angle_beta   90.00
_cell.angle_gamma   90.00
#
_symmetry.space_group_name_H-M   'P 1'
#
loop_
_entity.id
_entity.type
_entity.pdbx_description
1 polymer ?
#
loop_
_entity_poly.entity_id
_entity_poly.type
_entity_poly.pdbx_seq_one_letter_code
_entity_poly.pdbx_strand_id
1 'polypeptide(L)'
;MKSSKFSFGKIKDLPKESVLAHKKAVILEKMGKVDEAIESYKVSAEEGNVKSQYSLGKIFLNKKQYHEAERWFSMAFKNGHEAAAYDLGNMYYDLEGYEYALYWYEKVAMEGNVKAQNNLGVVHYKLGDYSRSEKWLKIAVDDNLGSACFNLGILYLSLEKEEEAIEYFKKGSVLLSDDCKYNLAVLHRKNDNEKNAISMYKQLYRSAHAKGCYNMGLIMEINKDESECERYYLKSCKSEFPKSQYRLGYLYDRQDKRDNAIEYYEKGIEHDNPLCKFRLANLCNRENEIERAKMYYDLASNNMVEAKNNLAGLYFEEKNYDKAIKNYDEAIVDGCKIAIENIGDLYDQIGDIEKAISYYQRNSTLISCQIKLGDIFRRIDNVDEAIVWYKKAFENNDIYSAYSLGLIYEELEDYEEAKKYFVFAVENNHLNSRIHLGRIYYNEGNYEEAKNMFDISANENNKYSQHMLGLIYENYYNDYINAKYWYEKSKQQECVESIYNLGQLSLKLGEIDESEKYFMEGLKREDKNCEYMLAYLYYEKSKSIFKELSESDHGNSEKIYNELLELDVDKNKRLVVAFEEVLEEEEEEYIPQYILEVNENLENEFEDIEYEMKIEY
;
A
#
# COMPACT_ATOMS: atom_id res chain seq x y z
N MET A 1 -57.75 -84.52 -13.81
CA MET A 1 -58.75 -83.44 -13.82
C MET A 1 -59.01 -82.96 -12.39
N LYS A 2 -58.49 -81.78 -12.04
CA LYS A 2 -59.03 -80.91 -10.99
C LYS A 2 -58.84 -79.48 -11.48
N SER A 3 -59.90 -78.92 -12.05
CA SER A 3 -59.96 -77.53 -12.53
C SER A 3 -60.12 -76.60 -11.33
N SER A 4 -59.11 -75.81 -11.00
CA SER A 4 -59.31 -74.62 -10.17
C SER A 4 -59.80 -73.49 -11.07
N LYS A 5 -61.08 -73.14 -10.95
CA LYS A 5 -61.63 -71.89 -11.49
C LYS A 5 -61.17 -70.76 -10.58
N PHE A 6 -60.19 -69.98 -11.01
CA PHE A 6 -60.00 -68.64 -10.46
C PHE A 6 -61.05 -67.72 -11.07
N SER A 7 -61.98 -67.24 -10.26
CA SER A 7 -62.92 -66.18 -10.66
C SER A 7 -62.20 -64.84 -10.58
N PHE A 8 -62.18 -64.08 -11.67
CA PHE A 8 -61.88 -62.65 -11.62
C PHE A 8 -62.95 -61.95 -10.79
N GLY A 9 -62.65 -61.71 -9.52
CA GLY A 9 -63.34 -60.69 -8.75
C GLY A 9 -63.21 -59.37 -9.50
N LYS A 10 -64.32 -58.66 -9.69
CA LYS A 10 -64.39 -57.35 -10.33
C LYS A 10 -63.26 -56.44 -9.82
N ILE A 11 -62.24 -56.19 -10.65
CA ILE A 11 -61.30 -55.09 -10.43
C ILE A 11 -62.11 -53.82 -10.70
N LYS A 12 -62.66 -53.22 -9.64
CA LYS A 12 -63.55 -52.07 -9.73
C LYS A 12 -62.85 -50.72 -9.57
N ASP A 13 -61.51 -50.71 -9.52
CA ASP A 13 -60.73 -49.47 -9.41
C ASP A 13 -59.44 -49.56 -10.26
N LEU A 14 -59.58 -49.47 -11.58
CA LEU A 14 -58.45 -49.08 -12.43
C LEU A 14 -58.17 -47.59 -12.17
N PRO A 15 -56.92 -47.17 -11.88
CA PRO A 15 -56.61 -45.76 -11.72
C PRO A 15 -57.00 -45.01 -13.01
N LYS A 16 -57.67 -43.87 -12.88
CA LYS A 16 -58.03 -43.00 -14.01
C LYS A 16 -56.79 -42.74 -14.88
N GLU A 17 -56.99 -42.66 -16.19
CA GLU A 17 -55.92 -42.42 -17.18
C GLU A 17 -55.04 -41.23 -16.80
N SER A 18 -55.65 -40.12 -16.37
CA SER A 18 -55.02 -38.98 -15.72
C SER A 18 -53.98 -39.32 -14.64
N VAL A 19 -54.27 -40.26 -13.73
CA VAL A 19 -53.40 -40.64 -12.61
C VAL A 19 -52.19 -41.45 -13.11
N LEU A 20 -52.40 -42.30 -14.12
CA LEU A 20 -51.31 -43.04 -14.73
C LEU A 20 -50.40 -42.12 -15.55
N ALA A 21 -50.98 -41.18 -16.29
CA ALA A 21 -50.26 -40.16 -17.04
C ALA A 21 -49.41 -39.25 -16.11
N HIS A 22 -49.97 -38.83 -14.96
CA HIS A 22 -49.21 -38.09 -13.94
C HIS A 22 -48.00 -38.90 -13.42
N LYS A 23 -48.23 -40.17 -13.04
CA LYS A 23 -47.15 -41.04 -12.53
C LYS A 23 -46.05 -41.26 -13.56
N LYS A 24 -46.43 -41.45 -14.82
CA LYS A 24 -45.48 -41.55 -15.94
C LYS A 24 -44.66 -40.27 -16.09
N ALA A 25 -45.32 -39.12 -16.04
CA ALA A 25 -44.67 -37.82 -16.16
C ALA A 25 -43.63 -37.58 -15.06
N VAL A 26 -43.98 -37.88 -13.79
CA VAL A 26 -43.04 -37.78 -12.66
C VAL A 26 -41.81 -38.67 -12.85
N ILE A 27 -41.98 -39.90 -13.39
CA ILE A 27 -40.85 -40.80 -13.66
C ILE A 27 -39.96 -40.23 -14.76
N LEU A 28 -40.56 -39.75 -15.86
CA LEU A 28 -39.82 -39.16 -16.97
C LEU A 28 -39.03 -37.92 -16.57
N GLU A 29 -39.63 -37.06 -15.74
CA GLU A 29 -38.97 -35.88 -15.17
C GLU A 29 -37.75 -36.27 -14.34
N LYS A 30 -37.87 -37.26 -13.45
CA LYS A 30 -36.75 -37.80 -12.66
C LYS A 30 -35.65 -38.44 -13.52
N MET A 31 -35.98 -38.91 -14.71
CA MET A 31 -35.02 -39.47 -15.68
C MET A 31 -34.37 -38.39 -16.56
N GLY A 32 -34.66 -37.10 -16.34
CA GLY A 32 -34.16 -35.98 -17.16
C GLY A 32 -34.85 -35.86 -18.52
N LYS A 33 -35.90 -36.63 -18.79
CA LYS A 33 -36.66 -36.63 -20.06
C LYS A 33 -37.78 -35.58 -20.01
N VAL A 34 -37.39 -34.31 -19.90
CA VAL A 34 -38.30 -33.19 -19.60
C VAL A 34 -39.40 -33.05 -20.65
N ASP A 35 -39.11 -33.18 -21.95
CA ASP A 35 -40.12 -32.98 -23.00
C ASP A 35 -41.14 -34.13 -23.05
N GLU A 36 -40.69 -35.39 -22.85
CA GLU A 36 -41.60 -36.54 -22.72
C GLU A 36 -42.47 -36.42 -21.45
N ALA A 37 -41.90 -35.84 -20.38
CA ALA A 37 -42.62 -35.57 -19.14
C ALA A 37 -43.68 -34.50 -19.33
N ILE A 38 -43.37 -33.40 -20.05
CA ILE A 38 -44.34 -32.34 -20.38
C ILE A 38 -45.55 -32.92 -21.11
N GLU A 39 -45.35 -33.73 -22.15
CA GLU A 39 -46.47 -34.33 -22.89
C GLU A 39 -47.32 -35.24 -22.00
N SER A 40 -46.69 -36.04 -21.13
CA SER A 40 -47.40 -36.89 -20.17
C SER A 40 -48.12 -36.07 -19.09
N TYR A 41 -47.56 -34.94 -18.67
CA TYR A 41 -48.19 -34.01 -17.73
C TYR A 41 -49.38 -33.28 -18.38
N LYS A 42 -49.29 -32.85 -19.65
CA LYS A 42 -50.40 -32.18 -20.37
C LYS A 42 -51.63 -33.06 -20.43
N VAL A 43 -51.47 -34.32 -20.86
CA VAL A 43 -52.57 -35.30 -20.89
C VAL A 43 -53.26 -35.41 -19.53
N SER A 44 -52.47 -35.51 -18.47
CA SER A 44 -52.99 -35.59 -17.11
C SER A 44 -53.67 -34.29 -16.65
N ALA A 45 -53.07 -33.14 -16.96
CA ALA A 45 -53.50 -31.81 -16.56
C ALA A 45 -54.79 -31.37 -17.25
N GLU A 46 -54.97 -31.71 -18.53
CA GLU A 46 -56.19 -31.47 -19.31
C GLU A 46 -57.38 -32.27 -18.77
N GLU A 47 -57.14 -33.46 -18.19
CA GLU A 47 -58.15 -34.24 -17.47
C GLU A 47 -58.43 -33.72 -16.05
N GLY A 48 -57.92 -32.54 -15.68
CA GLY A 48 -58.17 -31.88 -14.40
C GLY A 48 -57.24 -32.32 -13.26
N ASN A 49 -56.11 -32.97 -13.56
CA ASN A 49 -55.13 -33.30 -12.52
C ASN A 49 -54.38 -32.05 -12.05
N VAL A 50 -54.78 -31.58 -10.88
CA VAL A 50 -54.23 -30.40 -10.21
C VAL A 50 -52.72 -30.48 -10.03
N LYS A 51 -52.16 -31.65 -9.68
CA LYS A 51 -50.72 -31.83 -9.49
C LYS A 51 -49.96 -31.72 -10.80
N SER A 52 -50.51 -32.26 -11.89
CA SER A 52 -49.92 -32.13 -13.23
C SER A 52 -49.97 -30.69 -13.74
N GLN A 53 -51.08 -29.97 -13.50
CA GLN A 53 -51.19 -28.54 -13.84
C GLN A 53 -50.12 -27.72 -13.12
N TYR A 54 -49.92 -27.95 -11.81
CA TYR A 54 -48.87 -27.29 -11.05
C TYR A 54 -47.45 -27.65 -11.53
N SER A 55 -47.18 -28.93 -11.78
CA SER A 55 -45.89 -29.36 -12.33
C SER A 55 -45.58 -28.71 -13.67
N LEU A 56 -46.57 -28.58 -14.57
CA LEU A 56 -46.38 -27.84 -15.82
C LEU A 56 -46.07 -26.38 -15.58
N GLY A 57 -46.77 -25.72 -14.66
CA GLY A 57 -46.49 -24.34 -14.27
C GLY A 57 -45.02 -24.14 -13.89
N LYS A 58 -44.49 -24.99 -13.00
CA LYS A 58 -43.08 -24.95 -12.58
C LYS A 58 -42.09 -25.25 -13.71
N ILE A 59 -42.39 -26.24 -14.55
CA ILE A 59 -41.53 -26.57 -15.70
C ILE A 59 -41.45 -25.38 -16.66
N PHE A 60 -42.58 -24.76 -16.96
CA PHE A 60 -42.62 -23.61 -17.87
C PHE A 60 -42.00 -22.35 -17.25
N LEU A 61 -42.16 -22.14 -15.94
CA LEU A 61 -41.47 -21.08 -15.21
C LEU A 61 -39.95 -21.24 -15.30
N ASN A 62 -39.43 -22.45 -15.05
CA ASN A 62 -37.99 -22.76 -15.19
C ASN A 62 -37.49 -22.57 -16.63
N LYS A 63 -38.34 -22.83 -17.63
CA LYS A 63 -38.06 -22.55 -19.06
C LYS A 63 -38.26 -21.07 -19.45
N LYS A 64 -38.60 -20.18 -18.50
CA LYS A 64 -38.96 -18.76 -18.74
C LYS A 64 -40.09 -18.56 -19.75
N GLN A 65 -40.99 -19.54 -19.86
CA GLN A 65 -42.18 -19.49 -20.71
C GLN A 65 -43.38 -18.99 -19.89
N TYR A 66 -43.32 -17.71 -19.52
CA TYR A 66 -44.20 -17.12 -18.50
C TYR A 66 -45.70 -17.21 -18.83
N HIS A 67 -46.09 -17.07 -20.10
CA HIS A 67 -47.50 -17.19 -20.50
C HIS A 67 -48.06 -18.61 -20.27
N GLU A 68 -47.26 -19.65 -20.57
CA GLU A 68 -47.67 -21.03 -20.29
C GLU A 68 -47.65 -21.30 -18.78
N ALA A 69 -46.63 -20.81 -18.07
CA ALA A 69 -46.56 -20.92 -16.62
C ALA A 69 -47.81 -20.30 -15.96
N GLU A 70 -48.18 -19.08 -16.36
CA GLU A 70 -49.36 -18.36 -15.90
C GLU A 70 -50.64 -19.18 -16.12
N ARG A 71 -50.82 -19.69 -17.35
CA ARG A 71 -51.97 -20.50 -17.72
C ARG A 71 -52.11 -21.73 -16.81
N TRP A 72 -51.03 -22.50 -16.66
CA TRP A 72 -51.06 -23.75 -15.90
C TRP A 72 -51.20 -23.54 -14.40
N PHE A 73 -50.52 -22.52 -13.84
CA PHE A 73 -50.72 -22.15 -12.44
C PHE A 73 -52.13 -21.62 -12.17
N SER A 74 -52.69 -20.79 -13.05
CA SER A 74 -54.06 -20.28 -12.90
C SER A 74 -55.09 -21.42 -12.92
N MET A 75 -54.89 -22.43 -13.77
CA MET A 75 -55.72 -23.64 -13.79
C MET A 75 -55.57 -24.46 -12.50
N ALA A 76 -54.33 -24.66 -12.03
CA ALA A 76 -54.06 -25.37 -10.79
C ALA A 76 -54.72 -24.68 -9.59
N PHE A 77 -54.59 -23.36 -9.48
CA PHE A 77 -55.22 -22.57 -8.44
C PHE A 77 -56.76 -22.68 -8.49
N LYS A 78 -57.36 -22.49 -9.67
CA LYS A 78 -58.81 -22.61 -9.87
C LYS A 78 -59.35 -23.99 -9.47
N ASN A 79 -58.53 -25.04 -9.61
CA ASN A 79 -58.89 -26.40 -9.23
C ASN A 79 -58.47 -26.78 -7.80
N GLY A 80 -58.12 -25.80 -6.95
CA GLY A 80 -57.89 -25.98 -5.52
C GLY A 80 -56.42 -26.15 -5.12
N HIS A 81 -55.46 -25.72 -5.94
CA HIS A 81 -54.05 -25.68 -5.55
C HIS A 81 -53.59 -24.28 -5.17
N GLU A 82 -53.76 -23.93 -3.90
CA GLU A 82 -53.44 -22.60 -3.35
C GLU A 82 -51.97 -22.21 -3.57
N ALA A 83 -51.04 -23.17 -3.50
CA ALA A 83 -49.61 -22.94 -3.78
C ALA A 83 -49.35 -22.35 -5.18
N ALA A 84 -50.21 -22.62 -6.15
CA ALA A 84 -50.07 -22.06 -7.49
C ALA A 84 -50.29 -20.54 -7.53
N ALA A 85 -51.16 -19.98 -6.68
CA ALA A 85 -51.31 -18.52 -6.57
C ALA A 85 -50.07 -17.88 -5.93
N TYR A 86 -49.44 -18.57 -4.97
CA TYR A 86 -48.19 -18.08 -4.38
C TYR A 86 -47.06 -18.00 -5.41
N ASP A 87 -46.88 -19.07 -6.20
CA ASP A 87 -45.89 -19.11 -7.28
C ASP A 87 -46.20 -18.10 -8.41
N LEU A 88 -47.48 -17.85 -8.71
CA LEU A 88 -47.89 -16.76 -9.61
C LEU A 88 -47.47 -15.40 -9.06
N GLY A 89 -47.67 -15.17 -7.76
CA GLY A 89 -47.22 -13.95 -7.08
C GLY A 89 -45.71 -13.74 -7.21
N ASN A 90 -44.92 -14.79 -6.92
CA ASN A 90 -43.46 -14.76 -7.05
C ASN A 90 -43.02 -14.50 -8.50
N MET A 91 -43.64 -15.20 -9.47
CA MET A 91 -43.35 -14.99 -10.89
C MET A 91 -43.62 -13.54 -11.32
N TYR A 92 -44.76 -12.97 -10.94
CA TYR A 92 -45.05 -11.58 -11.27
C TYR A 92 -44.16 -10.59 -10.53
N TYR A 93 -43.75 -10.89 -9.29
CA TYR A 93 -42.78 -10.07 -8.57
C TYR A 93 -41.42 -10.02 -9.31
N ASP A 94 -40.91 -11.17 -9.73
CA ASP A 94 -39.65 -11.28 -10.49
C ASP A 94 -39.71 -10.59 -11.85
N LEU A 95 -40.91 -10.51 -12.44
CA LEU A 95 -41.18 -9.79 -13.68
C LEU A 95 -41.52 -8.30 -13.46
N GLU A 96 -41.39 -7.80 -12.24
CA GLU A 96 -41.75 -6.43 -11.82
C GLU A 96 -43.24 -6.08 -12.10
N GLY A 97 -44.08 -7.08 -12.31
CA GLY A 97 -45.54 -6.98 -12.46
C GLY A 97 -46.25 -6.84 -11.13
N TYR A 98 -45.88 -5.82 -10.34
CA TYR A 98 -46.30 -5.68 -8.93
C TYR A 98 -47.82 -5.65 -8.72
N GLU A 99 -48.60 -5.07 -9.62
CA GLU A 99 -50.07 -5.07 -9.53
C GLU A 99 -50.66 -6.49 -9.63
N TYR A 100 -50.09 -7.34 -10.49
CA TYR A 100 -50.48 -8.74 -10.61
C TYR A 100 -49.96 -9.57 -9.42
N ALA A 101 -48.75 -9.28 -8.94
CA ALA A 101 -48.21 -9.90 -7.74
C ALA A 101 -49.10 -9.60 -6.51
N LEU A 102 -49.57 -8.36 -6.34
CA LEU A 102 -50.54 -7.99 -5.30
C LEU A 102 -51.80 -8.86 -5.38
N TYR A 103 -52.40 -8.98 -6.56
CA TYR A 103 -53.62 -9.76 -6.75
C TYR A 103 -53.46 -11.21 -6.28
N TRP A 104 -52.35 -11.86 -6.67
CA TRP A 104 -52.11 -13.26 -6.33
C TRP A 104 -51.67 -13.45 -4.88
N TYR A 105 -50.81 -12.59 -4.34
CA TYR A 105 -50.43 -12.65 -2.93
C TYR A 105 -51.60 -12.36 -2.00
N GLU A 106 -52.52 -11.45 -2.34
CA GLU A 106 -53.70 -11.14 -1.51
C GLU A 106 -54.58 -12.38 -1.32
N LYS A 107 -54.77 -13.19 -2.37
CA LYS A 107 -55.54 -14.45 -2.27
C LYS A 107 -54.96 -15.40 -1.23
N VAL A 108 -53.63 -15.52 -1.22
CA VAL A 108 -52.92 -16.45 -0.35
C VAL A 108 -52.73 -15.87 1.06
N ALA A 109 -52.51 -14.56 1.18
CA ALA A 109 -52.34 -13.85 2.45
C ALA A 109 -53.64 -13.82 3.28
N MET A 110 -54.80 -13.70 2.63
CA MET A 110 -56.11 -13.75 3.28
C MET A 110 -56.43 -15.10 3.93
N GLU A 111 -55.79 -16.18 3.45
CA GLU A 111 -55.91 -17.53 4.01
C GLU A 111 -54.94 -17.77 5.19
N GLY A 112 -54.19 -16.74 5.60
CA GLY A 112 -53.28 -16.81 6.76
C GLY A 112 -51.85 -17.25 6.40
N ASN A 113 -51.48 -17.26 5.12
CA ASN A 113 -50.12 -17.58 4.73
C ASN A 113 -49.17 -16.42 5.06
N VAL A 114 -48.35 -16.61 6.10
CA VAL A 114 -47.40 -15.63 6.64
C VAL A 114 -46.39 -15.15 5.61
N LYS A 115 -45.89 -16.05 4.75
CA LYS A 115 -44.95 -15.70 3.68
C LYS A 115 -45.60 -14.80 2.64
N ALA A 116 -46.83 -15.10 2.23
CA ALA A 116 -47.59 -14.27 1.30
C ALA A 116 -47.91 -12.90 1.91
N GLN A 117 -48.23 -12.83 3.21
CA GLN A 117 -48.42 -11.56 3.92
C GLN A 117 -47.14 -10.72 3.92
N ASN A 118 -45.97 -11.31 4.18
CA ASN A 118 -44.69 -10.63 4.05
C ASN A 118 -44.49 -10.09 2.63
N ASN A 119 -44.64 -10.94 1.63
CA ASN A 119 -44.41 -10.56 0.23
C ASN A 119 -45.38 -9.47 -0.21
N LEU A 120 -46.65 -9.55 0.19
CA LEU A 120 -47.64 -8.52 -0.05
C LEU A 120 -47.22 -7.18 0.57
N GLY A 121 -46.65 -7.21 1.77
CA GLY A 121 -46.03 -6.05 2.41
C GLY A 121 -44.89 -5.44 1.59
N VAL A 122 -43.99 -6.27 1.06
CA VAL A 122 -42.88 -5.84 0.19
C VAL A 122 -43.38 -5.24 -1.12
N VAL A 123 -44.39 -5.85 -1.76
CA VAL A 123 -44.97 -5.33 -3.01
C VAL A 123 -45.66 -3.98 -2.77
N HIS A 124 -46.39 -3.82 -1.67
CA HIS A 124 -46.96 -2.53 -1.29
C HIS A 124 -45.88 -1.46 -1.07
N TYR A 125 -44.73 -1.83 -0.46
CA TYR A 125 -43.60 -0.92 -0.31
C TYR A 125 -43.06 -0.46 -1.67
N LYS A 126 -42.86 -1.39 -2.61
CA LYS A 126 -42.40 -1.09 -3.99
C LYS A 126 -43.36 -0.17 -4.75
N LEU A 127 -44.66 -0.28 -4.48
CA LEU A 127 -45.70 0.58 -5.05
C LEU A 127 -45.88 1.92 -4.31
N GLY A 128 -45.11 2.18 -3.24
CA GLY A 128 -45.21 3.41 -2.44
C GLY A 128 -46.40 3.44 -1.46
N ASP A 129 -47.12 2.33 -1.29
CA ASP A 129 -48.22 2.21 -0.33
C ASP A 129 -47.70 1.75 1.04
N TYR A 130 -46.99 2.65 1.72
CA TYR A 130 -46.34 2.36 3.01
C TYR A 130 -47.33 1.99 4.11
N SER A 131 -48.56 2.52 4.08
CA SER A 131 -49.58 2.18 5.08
C SER A 131 -50.03 0.73 4.95
N ARG A 132 -50.28 0.25 3.72
CA ARG A 132 -50.62 -1.17 3.52
C ARG A 132 -49.41 -2.08 3.71
N SER A 133 -48.22 -1.62 3.33
CA SER A 133 -46.97 -2.33 3.60
C SER A 133 -46.80 -2.60 5.10
N GLU A 134 -46.89 -1.55 5.93
CA GLU A 134 -46.80 -1.63 7.39
C GLU A 134 -47.84 -2.61 7.96
N LYS A 135 -49.09 -2.51 7.50
CA LYS A 135 -50.18 -3.37 7.96
C LYS A 135 -49.87 -4.85 7.72
N TRP A 136 -49.49 -5.22 6.50
CA TRP A 136 -49.25 -6.61 6.15
C TRP A 136 -47.97 -7.16 6.79
N LEU A 137 -46.92 -6.36 6.87
CA LEU A 137 -45.69 -6.74 7.55
C LEU A 137 -45.92 -6.95 9.06
N LYS A 138 -46.73 -6.11 9.73
CA LYS A 138 -47.07 -6.31 11.15
C LYS A 138 -47.79 -7.63 11.39
N ILE A 139 -48.73 -8.01 10.53
CA ILE A 139 -49.42 -9.30 10.63
C ILE A 139 -48.40 -10.45 10.54
N ALA A 140 -47.49 -10.41 9.55
CA ALA A 140 -46.47 -11.43 9.41
C ALA A 140 -45.46 -11.46 10.58
N VAL A 141 -45.17 -10.30 11.18
CA VAL A 141 -44.33 -10.16 12.38
C VAL A 141 -45.00 -10.74 13.63
N ASP A 142 -46.32 -10.65 13.76
CA ASP A 142 -47.06 -11.25 14.88
C ASP A 142 -47.06 -12.78 14.80
N ASP A 143 -46.94 -13.33 13.60
CA ASP A 143 -46.73 -14.77 13.35
C ASP A 143 -45.25 -15.20 13.43
N ASN A 144 -44.37 -14.33 13.97
CA ASN A 144 -42.95 -14.59 14.25
C ASN A 144 -42.09 -14.86 13.00
N LEU A 145 -42.40 -14.23 11.86
CA LEU A 145 -41.53 -14.30 10.68
C LEU A 145 -40.38 -13.29 10.75
N GLY A 146 -39.13 -13.78 10.81
CA GLY A 146 -37.93 -12.93 10.92
C GLY A 146 -37.69 -12.00 9.72
N SER A 147 -37.98 -12.43 8.50
CA SER A 147 -37.89 -11.60 7.28
C SER A 147 -38.91 -10.46 7.29
N ALA A 148 -40.10 -10.68 7.88
CA ALA A 148 -41.08 -9.61 8.07
C ALA A 148 -40.59 -8.56 9.07
N CYS A 149 -39.90 -8.96 10.15
CA CYS A 149 -39.25 -8.02 11.07
C CYS A 149 -38.19 -7.18 10.35
N PHE A 150 -37.38 -7.82 9.49
CA PHE A 150 -36.37 -7.13 8.69
C PHE A 150 -37.01 -6.10 7.77
N ASN A 151 -37.98 -6.53 6.95
CA ASN A 151 -38.69 -5.67 6.02
C ASN A 151 -39.40 -4.52 6.71
N LEU A 152 -40.01 -4.77 7.86
CA LEU A 152 -40.67 -3.72 8.64
C LEU A 152 -39.65 -2.72 9.20
N GLY A 153 -38.48 -3.19 9.64
CA GLY A 153 -37.37 -2.32 10.01
C GLY A 153 -36.89 -1.43 8.84
N ILE A 154 -36.77 -1.99 7.62
CA ILE A 154 -36.44 -1.22 6.41
C ILE A 154 -37.50 -0.15 6.13
N LEU A 155 -38.78 -0.53 6.22
CA LEU A 155 -39.88 0.41 6.03
C LEU A 155 -39.76 1.58 7.01
N TYR A 156 -39.50 1.34 8.29
CA TYR A 156 -39.33 2.43 9.25
C TYR A 156 -38.09 3.28 9.00
N LEU A 157 -36.97 2.70 8.58
CA LEU A 157 -35.80 3.50 8.16
C LEU A 157 -36.14 4.41 6.97
N SER A 158 -36.90 3.92 5.99
CA SER A 158 -37.35 4.73 4.84
C SER A 158 -38.31 5.86 5.23
N LEU A 159 -38.96 5.73 6.39
CA LEU A 159 -39.85 6.74 6.98
C LEU A 159 -39.13 7.60 8.04
N GLU A 160 -37.80 7.53 8.13
CA GLU A 160 -36.96 8.25 9.10
C GLU A 160 -37.32 7.94 10.57
N LYS A 161 -37.82 6.73 10.83
CA LYS A 161 -38.25 6.23 12.14
C LYS A 161 -37.26 5.20 12.69
N GLU A 162 -36.08 5.68 13.09
CA GLU A 162 -34.98 4.80 13.49
C GLU A 162 -35.27 4.00 14.76
N GLU A 163 -35.94 4.60 15.76
CA GLU A 163 -36.25 3.92 17.03
C GLU A 163 -37.15 2.69 16.79
N GLU A 164 -38.19 2.85 15.96
CA GLU A 164 -39.07 1.76 15.55
C GLU A 164 -38.30 0.72 14.74
N ALA A 165 -37.44 1.13 13.81
CA ALA A 165 -36.61 0.20 13.05
C ALA A 165 -35.73 -0.67 13.97
N ILE A 166 -35.09 -0.06 14.98
CA ILE A 166 -34.30 -0.75 15.99
C ILE A 166 -35.15 -1.77 16.77
N GLU A 167 -36.39 -1.42 17.12
CA GLU A 167 -37.30 -2.34 17.81
C GLU A 167 -37.59 -3.59 16.96
N TYR A 168 -37.91 -3.42 15.69
CA TYR A 168 -38.21 -4.55 14.81
C TYR A 168 -36.97 -5.36 14.46
N PHE A 169 -35.80 -4.75 14.26
CA PHE A 169 -34.56 -5.50 14.11
C PHE A 169 -34.18 -6.27 15.38
N LYS A 170 -34.43 -5.72 16.58
CA LYS A 170 -34.27 -6.48 17.84
C LYS A 170 -35.20 -7.69 17.87
N LYS A 171 -36.48 -7.52 17.54
CA LYS A 171 -37.47 -8.61 17.48
C LYS A 171 -37.02 -9.68 16.47
N GLY A 172 -36.61 -9.29 15.27
CA GLY A 172 -36.11 -10.21 14.25
C GLY A 172 -34.81 -10.92 14.64
N SER A 173 -33.89 -10.24 15.35
CA SER A 173 -32.67 -10.86 15.87
C SER A 173 -32.97 -11.96 16.90
N VAL A 174 -34.00 -11.79 17.73
CA VAL A 174 -34.47 -12.85 18.66
C VAL A 174 -35.04 -14.05 17.90
N LEU A 175 -35.65 -13.79 16.74
CA LEU A 175 -36.14 -14.80 15.80
C LEU A 175 -35.04 -15.39 14.90
N LEU A 176 -33.76 -15.16 15.24
CA LEU A 176 -32.60 -15.66 14.51
C LEU A 176 -32.46 -15.13 13.06
N SER A 177 -33.09 -14.01 12.72
CA SER A 177 -32.81 -13.32 11.44
C SER A 177 -31.44 -12.64 11.50
N ASP A 178 -30.53 -13.09 10.64
CA ASP A 178 -29.20 -12.49 10.52
C ASP A 178 -29.23 -11.13 9.84
N ASP A 179 -30.13 -10.89 8.89
CA ASP A 179 -30.27 -9.58 8.25
C ASP A 179 -30.70 -8.51 9.28
N CYS A 180 -31.66 -8.84 10.16
CA CYS A 180 -32.03 -7.98 11.28
C CYS A 180 -30.85 -7.72 12.21
N LYS A 181 -30.11 -8.79 12.55
CA LYS A 181 -28.97 -8.72 13.46
C LYS A 181 -27.85 -7.86 12.87
N TYR A 182 -27.61 -7.96 11.57
CA TYR A 182 -26.64 -7.16 10.83
C TYR A 182 -27.03 -5.67 10.82
N ASN A 183 -28.26 -5.34 10.39
CA ASN A 183 -28.69 -3.95 10.36
C ASN A 183 -28.69 -3.30 11.75
N LEU A 184 -29.08 -4.05 12.79
CA LEU A 184 -28.99 -3.57 14.16
C LEU A 184 -27.53 -3.36 14.62
N ALA A 185 -26.59 -4.22 14.19
CA ALA A 185 -25.17 -4.03 14.48
C ALA A 185 -24.61 -2.77 13.80
N VAL A 186 -25.01 -2.50 12.55
CA VAL A 186 -24.61 -1.28 11.82
C VAL A 186 -25.16 -0.03 12.50
N LEU A 187 -26.44 -0.03 12.90
CA LEU A 187 -27.07 1.07 13.64
C LEU A 187 -26.39 1.32 14.99
N HIS A 188 -26.07 0.25 15.74
CA HIS A 188 -25.31 0.39 16.98
C HIS A 188 -23.93 1.01 16.76
N ARG A 189 -23.23 0.65 15.68
CA ARG A 189 -21.93 1.26 15.35
C ARG A 189 -22.08 2.75 15.00
N LYS A 190 -23.07 3.11 14.18
CA LYS A 190 -23.35 4.51 13.80
C LYS A 190 -23.72 5.41 14.99
N ASN A 191 -24.34 4.83 16.01
CA ASN A 191 -24.72 5.50 17.26
C ASN A 191 -23.66 5.36 18.38
N ASP A 192 -22.39 5.19 18.03
CA ASP A 192 -21.23 5.07 18.95
C ASP A 192 -21.37 3.99 20.03
N ASN A 193 -22.20 2.97 19.78
CA ASN A 193 -22.41 1.84 20.67
C ASN A 193 -21.64 0.59 20.19
N GLU A 194 -20.33 0.73 20.14
CA GLU A 194 -19.41 -0.27 19.59
C GLU A 194 -19.51 -1.64 20.30
N LYS A 195 -19.70 -1.65 21.62
CA LYS A 195 -19.83 -2.89 22.41
C LYS A 195 -21.00 -3.75 21.92
N ASN A 196 -22.15 -3.13 21.65
CA ASN A 196 -23.31 -3.84 21.14
C ASN A 196 -23.10 -4.28 19.70
N ALA A 197 -22.53 -3.43 18.84
CA ALA A 197 -22.19 -3.78 17.47
C ALA A 197 -21.27 -5.02 17.41
N ILE A 198 -20.17 -5.01 18.17
CA ILE A 198 -19.23 -6.14 18.27
C ILE A 198 -19.92 -7.40 18.75
N SER A 199 -20.77 -7.32 19.78
CA SER A 199 -21.52 -8.48 20.29
C SER A 199 -22.39 -9.12 19.20
N MET A 200 -23.03 -8.31 18.37
CA MET A 200 -23.88 -8.76 17.28
C MET A 200 -23.07 -9.33 16.11
N TYR A 201 -21.98 -8.67 15.72
CA TYR A 201 -21.05 -9.18 14.71
C TYR A 201 -20.42 -10.54 15.11
N LYS A 202 -20.05 -10.72 16.38
CA LYS A 202 -19.58 -12.01 16.91
C LYS A 202 -20.62 -13.12 16.77
N GLN A 203 -21.91 -12.80 16.87
CA GLN A 203 -22.98 -13.78 16.67
C GLN A 203 -23.16 -14.12 15.18
N LEU A 204 -23.04 -13.14 14.29
CA LEU A 204 -23.08 -13.30 12.83
C LEU A 204 -21.95 -14.18 12.27
N TYR A 205 -20.84 -14.31 13.02
CA TYR A 205 -19.79 -15.28 12.69
C TYR A 205 -20.32 -16.71 12.58
N ARG A 206 -21.29 -17.13 13.40
CA ARG A 206 -21.74 -18.52 13.44
C ARG A 206 -22.43 -18.93 12.13
N SER A 207 -23.24 -18.04 11.57
CA SER A 207 -23.92 -18.24 10.29
C SER A 207 -23.08 -17.87 9.07
N ALA A 208 -21.87 -17.34 9.27
CA ALA A 208 -21.01 -16.86 8.19
C ALA A 208 -21.64 -15.73 7.37
N HIS A 209 -22.39 -14.84 8.01
CA HIS A 209 -22.97 -13.67 7.35
C HIS A 209 -21.85 -12.76 6.80
N ALA A 210 -21.75 -12.66 5.47
CA ALA A 210 -20.60 -12.05 4.77
C ALA A 210 -20.27 -10.64 5.26
N LYS A 211 -21.19 -9.67 5.11
CA LYS A 211 -20.97 -8.27 5.52
C LYS A 211 -20.73 -8.11 7.02
N GLY A 212 -21.34 -8.98 7.82
CA GLY A 212 -21.19 -8.96 9.28
C GLY A 212 -19.79 -9.40 9.70
N CYS A 213 -19.29 -10.47 9.08
CA CYS A 213 -17.91 -10.91 9.25
C CYS A 213 -16.92 -9.88 8.69
N TYR A 214 -17.20 -9.28 7.54
CA TYR A 214 -16.34 -8.22 6.97
C TYR A 214 -16.22 -7.00 7.90
N ASN A 215 -17.34 -6.42 8.35
CA ASN A 215 -17.32 -5.29 9.28
C ASN A 215 -16.59 -5.62 10.59
N MET A 216 -16.72 -6.86 11.07
CA MET A 216 -15.96 -7.32 12.23
C MET A 216 -14.46 -7.43 11.95
N GLY A 217 -14.09 -7.91 10.76
CA GLY A 217 -12.69 -7.94 10.30
C GLY A 217 -12.08 -6.54 10.25
N LEU A 218 -12.82 -5.55 9.73
CA LEU A 218 -12.39 -4.14 9.74
C LEU A 218 -12.16 -3.61 11.17
N ILE A 219 -13.07 -3.91 12.12
CA ILE A 219 -12.88 -3.52 13.54
C ILE A 219 -11.59 -4.14 14.10
N MET A 220 -11.33 -5.42 13.81
CA MET A 220 -10.11 -6.09 14.28
C MET A 220 -8.87 -5.50 13.62
N GLU A 221 -8.95 -5.14 12.35
CA GLU A 221 -7.86 -4.52 11.61
C GLU A 221 -7.50 -3.12 12.13
N ILE A 222 -8.49 -2.28 12.38
CA ILE A 222 -8.32 -0.95 13.01
C ILE A 222 -7.67 -1.10 14.39
N ASN A 223 -8.08 -2.11 15.16
CA ASN A 223 -7.52 -2.43 16.47
C ASN A 223 -6.17 -3.17 16.41
N LYS A 224 -5.64 -3.44 15.21
CA LYS A 224 -4.38 -4.16 14.98
C LYS A 224 -4.35 -5.59 15.55
N ASP A 225 -5.51 -6.24 15.66
CA ASP A 225 -5.62 -7.66 15.99
C ASP A 225 -5.64 -8.51 14.71
N GLU A 226 -4.45 -8.79 14.18
CA GLU A 226 -4.28 -9.45 12.89
C GLU A 226 -4.83 -10.89 12.87
N SER A 227 -4.75 -11.61 14.00
CA SER A 227 -5.21 -13.01 14.09
C SER A 227 -6.74 -13.09 14.02
N GLU A 228 -7.46 -12.25 14.75
CA GLU A 228 -8.92 -12.24 14.66
C GLU A 228 -9.38 -11.60 13.33
N CYS A 229 -8.67 -10.58 12.82
CA CYS A 229 -8.90 -10.02 11.49
C CYS A 229 -8.91 -11.09 10.39
N GLU A 230 -7.84 -11.89 10.29
CA GLU A 230 -7.71 -13.00 9.33
C GLU A 230 -8.91 -13.95 9.43
N ARG A 231 -9.26 -14.34 10.66
CA ARG A 231 -10.35 -15.28 10.94
C ARG A 231 -11.71 -14.77 10.45
N TYR A 232 -12.02 -13.49 10.65
CA TYR A 232 -13.29 -12.91 10.21
C TYR A 232 -13.34 -12.73 8.68
N TYR A 233 -12.25 -12.26 8.05
CA TYR A 233 -12.22 -12.16 6.60
C TYR A 233 -12.31 -13.53 5.92
N LEU A 234 -11.58 -14.55 6.39
CA LEU A 234 -11.72 -15.93 5.90
C LEU A 234 -13.17 -16.43 5.98
N LYS A 235 -13.88 -16.09 7.06
CA LYS A 235 -15.28 -16.48 7.25
C LYS A 235 -16.21 -15.79 6.26
N SER A 236 -15.98 -14.51 5.98
CA SER A 236 -16.71 -13.73 4.97
C SER A 236 -16.45 -14.24 3.54
N CYS A 237 -15.20 -14.58 3.21
CA CYS A 237 -14.80 -15.09 1.90
C CYS A 237 -15.47 -16.42 1.50
N LYS A 238 -16.10 -17.15 2.44
CA LYS A 238 -16.89 -18.35 2.12
C LYS A 238 -18.11 -18.06 1.24
N SER A 239 -18.57 -16.82 1.22
CA SER A 239 -19.63 -16.32 0.35
C SER A 239 -19.08 -15.52 -0.83
N GLU A 240 -17.79 -15.68 -1.15
CA GLU A 240 -17.11 -14.99 -2.25
C GLU A 240 -17.20 -13.45 -2.15
N PHE A 241 -17.25 -12.90 -0.92
CA PHE A 241 -17.42 -11.46 -0.72
C PHE A 241 -16.17 -10.67 -1.16
N PRO A 242 -16.26 -9.83 -2.22
CA PRO A 242 -15.06 -9.28 -2.88
C PRO A 242 -14.21 -8.37 -1.98
N LYS A 243 -14.85 -7.55 -1.14
CA LYS A 243 -14.12 -6.66 -0.21
C LYS A 243 -13.32 -7.45 0.83
N SER A 244 -13.84 -8.59 1.30
CA SER A 244 -13.09 -9.46 2.22
C SER A 244 -11.92 -10.16 1.54
N GLN A 245 -12.08 -10.59 0.28
CA GLN A 245 -10.98 -11.18 -0.49
C GLN A 245 -9.85 -10.17 -0.63
N TYR A 246 -10.18 -8.92 -0.99
CA TYR A 246 -9.22 -7.83 -1.04
C TYR A 246 -8.49 -7.61 0.29
N ARG A 247 -9.22 -7.36 1.39
CA ARG A 247 -8.61 -7.06 2.69
C ARG A 247 -7.76 -8.23 3.21
N LEU A 248 -8.17 -9.47 2.92
CA LEU A 248 -7.40 -10.65 3.31
C LEU A 248 -6.11 -10.79 2.49
N GLY A 249 -6.16 -10.51 1.18
CA GLY A 249 -4.96 -10.43 0.35
C GLY A 249 -3.99 -9.37 0.86
N TYR A 250 -4.50 -8.18 1.21
CA TYR A 250 -3.72 -7.09 1.80
C TYR A 250 -3.10 -7.44 3.15
N LEU A 251 -3.84 -8.13 4.02
CA LEU A 251 -3.32 -8.61 5.29
C LEU A 251 -2.17 -9.60 5.09
N TYR A 252 -2.30 -10.53 4.15
CA TYR A 252 -1.27 -11.52 3.85
C TYR A 252 -0.03 -10.91 3.20
N ASP A 253 -0.21 -9.93 2.33
CA ASP A 253 0.88 -9.14 1.73
C ASP A 253 1.72 -8.46 2.82
N ARG A 254 1.08 -7.79 3.79
CA ARG A 254 1.76 -7.19 4.95
C ARG A 254 2.47 -8.19 5.88
N GLN A 255 2.03 -9.45 5.86
CA GLN A 255 2.62 -10.53 6.64
C GLN A 255 3.67 -11.33 5.87
N ASP A 256 4.01 -10.90 4.65
CA ASP A 256 4.93 -11.59 3.74
C ASP A 256 4.48 -13.03 3.40
N LYS A 257 3.16 -13.29 3.46
CA LYS A 257 2.55 -14.58 3.06
C LYS A 257 2.15 -14.51 1.59
N ARG A 258 3.16 -14.49 0.72
CA ARG A 258 3.05 -14.22 -0.72
C ARG A 258 2.00 -15.07 -1.44
N ASP A 259 2.07 -16.40 -1.34
CA ASP A 259 1.17 -17.29 -2.08
C ASP A 259 -0.31 -17.05 -1.70
N ASN A 260 -0.55 -16.81 -0.41
CA ASN A 260 -1.88 -16.48 0.10
C ASN A 260 -2.35 -15.10 -0.40
N ALA A 261 -1.47 -14.10 -0.42
CA ALA A 261 -1.80 -12.77 -0.93
C ALA A 261 -2.23 -12.85 -2.42
N ILE A 262 -1.45 -13.54 -3.25
CA ILE A 262 -1.75 -13.75 -4.66
C ILE A 262 -3.10 -14.47 -4.84
N GLU A 263 -3.33 -15.57 -4.09
CA GLU A 263 -4.59 -16.33 -4.18
C GLU A 263 -5.82 -15.45 -3.92
N TYR A 264 -5.79 -14.61 -2.88
CA TYR A 264 -6.93 -13.77 -2.52
C TYR A 264 -7.07 -12.52 -3.40
N TYR A 265 -5.97 -11.96 -3.89
CA TYR A 265 -6.04 -10.92 -4.91
C TYR A 265 -6.66 -11.48 -6.20
N GLU A 266 -6.22 -12.65 -6.70
CA GLU A 266 -6.78 -13.28 -7.90
C GLU A 266 -8.28 -13.59 -7.76
N LYS A 267 -8.72 -14.09 -6.60
CA LYS A 267 -10.16 -14.26 -6.30
C LYS A 267 -10.95 -12.94 -6.35
N GLY A 268 -10.37 -11.86 -5.83
CA GLY A 268 -11.00 -10.54 -5.92
C GLY A 268 -11.04 -10.00 -7.37
N ILE A 269 -10.05 -10.35 -8.19
CA ILE A 269 -9.99 -9.98 -9.61
C ILE A 269 -11.09 -10.70 -10.42
N GLU A 270 -11.45 -11.94 -10.08
CA GLU A 270 -12.61 -12.64 -10.68
C GLU A 270 -13.93 -11.86 -10.49
N HIS A 271 -13.99 -10.98 -9.48
CA HIS A 271 -15.10 -10.10 -9.17
C HIS A 271 -14.86 -8.65 -9.62
N ASP A 272 -13.90 -8.43 -10.53
CA ASP A 272 -13.52 -7.13 -11.09
C ASP A 272 -13.05 -6.08 -10.06
N ASN A 273 -12.50 -6.50 -8.91
CA ASN A 273 -12.03 -5.57 -7.89
C ASN A 273 -10.74 -4.84 -8.35
N PRO A 274 -10.76 -3.50 -8.51
CA PRO A 274 -9.60 -2.75 -9.00
C PRO A 274 -8.44 -2.70 -8.00
N LEU A 275 -8.72 -2.65 -6.70
CA LEU A 275 -7.70 -2.64 -5.66
C LEU A 275 -6.92 -3.95 -5.61
N CYS A 276 -7.58 -5.10 -5.86
CA CYS A 276 -6.87 -6.38 -5.98
C CYS A 276 -5.90 -6.39 -7.17
N LYS A 277 -6.33 -5.89 -8.34
CA LYS A 277 -5.46 -5.77 -9.52
C LYS A 277 -4.24 -4.91 -9.21
N PHE A 278 -4.47 -3.75 -8.61
CA PHE A 278 -3.42 -2.79 -8.27
C PHE A 278 -2.44 -3.33 -7.21
N ARG A 279 -2.93 -3.88 -6.09
CA ARG A 279 -2.04 -4.41 -5.05
C ARG A 279 -1.25 -5.64 -5.53
N LEU A 280 -1.86 -6.50 -6.35
CA LEU A 280 -1.13 -7.60 -6.97
C LEU A 280 -0.04 -7.09 -7.94
N ALA A 281 -0.30 -6.00 -8.67
CA ALA A 281 0.71 -5.36 -9.49
C ALA A 281 1.87 -4.80 -8.64
N ASN A 282 1.58 -4.14 -7.51
CA ASN A 282 2.60 -3.66 -6.58
C ASN A 282 3.45 -4.83 -6.03
N LEU A 283 2.80 -5.92 -5.59
CA LEU A 283 3.47 -7.14 -5.13
C LEU A 283 4.41 -7.69 -6.22
N CYS A 284 3.91 -7.87 -7.45
CA CYS A 284 4.72 -8.33 -8.57
C CYS A 284 5.89 -7.38 -8.88
N ASN A 285 5.70 -6.07 -8.74
CA ASN A 285 6.76 -5.09 -8.98
C ASN A 285 7.90 -5.23 -7.97
N ARG A 286 7.58 -5.29 -6.67
CA ARG A 286 8.59 -5.49 -5.60
C ARG A 286 9.37 -6.79 -5.78
N GLU A 287 8.72 -7.83 -6.30
CA GLU A 287 9.36 -9.13 -6.60
C GLU A 287 10.09 -9.16 -7.96
N ASN A 288 10.19 -8.03 -8.66
CA ASN A 288 10.82 -7.90 -9.97
C ASN A 288 10.15 -8.78 -11.07
N GLU A 289 8.85 -9.08 -10.93
CA GLU A 289 8.00 -9.72 -11.95
C GLU A 289 7.39 -8.67 -12.90
N ILE A 290 8.25 -7.91 -13.58
CA ILE A 290 7.88 -6.67 -14.29
C ILE A 290 6.77 -6.86 -15.34
N GLU A 291 6.82 -7.93 -16.15
CA GLU A 291 5.76 -8.18 -17.15
C GLU A 291 4.40 -8.48 -16.52
N ARG A 292 4.38 -9.19 -15.39
CA ARG A 292 3.15 -9.50 -14.65
C ARG A 292 2.63 -8.25 -13.95
N ALA A 293 3.51 -7.42 -13.39
CA ALA A 293 3.17 -6.13 -12.82
C ALA A 293 2.52 -5.21 -13.88
N LYS A 294 3.15 -5.06 -15.06
CA LYS A 294 2.60 -4.26 -16.17
C LYS A 294 1.21 -4.73 -16.60
N MET A 295 1.00 -6.04 -16.73
CA MET A 295 -0.30 -6.61 -17.06
C MET A 295 -1.38 -6.22 -16.03
N TYR A 296 -1.09 -6.35 -14.74
CA TYR A 296 -2.08 -6.02 -13.70
C TYR A 296 -2.29 -4.51 -13.52
N TYR A 297 -1.25 -3.69 -13.67
CA TYR A 297 -1.43 -2.24 -13.69
C TYR A 297 -2.29 -1.80 -14.89
N ASP A 298 -2.08 -2.35 -16.08
CA ASP A 298 -2.90 -2.07 -17.25
C ASP A 298 -4.38 -2.42 -17.00
N LEU A 299 -4.65 -3.57 -16.38
CA LEU A 299 -6.00 -3.96 -15.97
C LEU A 299 -6.63 -3.04 -14.91
N ALA A 300 -5.82 -2.46 -14.02
CA ALA A 300 -6.28 -1.53 -12.98
C ALA A 300 -6.42 -0.07 -13.48
N SER A 301 -5.71 0.28 -14.56
CA SER A 301 -5.56 1.66 -15.07
C SER A 301 -6.89 2.34 -15.40
N ASN A 302 -7.92 1.59 -15.79
CA ASN A 302 -9.24 2.13 -16.09
C ASN A 302 -9.97 2.69 -14.86
N ASN A 303 -9.59 2.24 -13.65
CA ASN A 303 -10.28 2.56 -12.41
C ASN A 303 -9.40 3.32 -11.41
N MET A 304 -8.07 3.28 -11.58
CA MET A 304 -7.10 3.80 -10.63
C MET A 304 -6.03 4.62 -11.32
N VAL A 305 -5.87 5.87 -10.89
CA VAL A 305 -4.88 6.78 -11.45
C VAL A 305 -3.46 6.44 -10.98
N GLU A 306 -3.35 5.85 -9.79
CA GLU A 306 -2.12 5.32 -9.23
C GLU A 306 -1.56 4.18 -10.10
N ALA A 307 -2.43 3.32 -10.63
CA ALA A 307 -2.03 2.26 -11.54
C ALA A 307 -1.43 2.80 -12.84
N LYS A 308 -2.01 3.88 -13.41
CA LYS A 308 -1.45 4.55 -14.60
C LYS A 308 -0.07 5.12 -14.33
N ASN A 309 0.11 5.78 -13.18
CA ASN A 309 1.40 6.31 -12.76
C ASN A 309 2.46 5.20 -12.64
N ASN A 310 2.13 4.11 -11.95
CA ASN A 310 3.09 3.04 -11.69
C ASN A 310 3.44 2.27 -12.98
N LEU A 311 2.46 2.07 -13.87
CA LEU A 311 2.69 1.51 -15.20
C LEU A 311 3.64 2.39 -16.03
N ALA A 312 3.44 3.70 -16.00
CA ALA A 312 4.33 4.66 -16.65
C ALA A 312 5.75 4.58 -16.09
N GLY A 313 5.88 4.45 -14.77
CA GLY A 313 7.15 4.22 -14.07
C GLY A 313 7.90 3.00 -14.56
N LEU A 314 7.22 1.85 -14.71
CA LEU A 314 7.85 0.65 -15.27
C LEU A 314 8.33 0.84 -16.70
N TYR A 315 7.53 1.51 -17.55
CA TYR A 315 7.99 1.84 -18.91
C TYR A 315 9.15 2.82 -18.91
N PHE A 316 9.21 3.72 -17.93
CA PHE A 316 10.30 4.68 -17.79
C PHE A 316 11.60 3.99 -17.40
N GLU A 317 11.57 3.09 -16.41
CA GLU A 317 12.71 2.25 -16.01
C GLU A 317 13.23 1.39 -17.19
N GLU A 318 12.32 0.87 -18.03
CA GLU A 318 12.66 0.14 -19.26
C GLU A 318 13.15 1.04 -20.42
N LYS A 319 13.22 2.36 -20.23
CA LYS A 319 13.54 3.37 -21.26
C LYS A 319 12.58 3.37 -22.45
N ASN A 320 11.35 2.90 -22.25
CA ASN A 320 10.26 2.98 -23.22
C ASN A 320 9.50 4.29 -23.08
N TYR A 321 10.17 5.39 -23.44
CA TYR A 321 9.69 6.75 -23.18
C TYR A 321 8.35 7.07 -23.86
N ASP A 322 8.09 6.55 -25.05
CA ASP A 322 6.81 6.80 -25.76
C ASP A 322 5.61 6.29 -24.96
N LYS A 323 5.71 5.08 -24.39
CA LYS A 323 4.65 4.51 -23.55
C LYS A 323 4.59 5.17 -22.18
N ALA A 324 5.74 5.48 -21.58
CA ALA A 324 5.79 6.16 -20.29
C ALA A 324 5.11 7.54 -20.36
N ILE A 325 5.48 8.38 -21.35
CA ILE A 325 4.88 9.70 -21.58
C ILE A 325 3.36 9.58 -21.75
N LYS A 326 2.89 8.65 -22.59
CA LYS A 326 1.45 8.46 -22.80
C LYS A 326 0.71 8.15 -21.48
N ASN A 327 1.22 7.21 -20.69
CA ASN A 327 0.57 6.82 -19.43
C ASN A 327 0.65 7.92 -18.37
N TYR A 328 1.77 8.65 -18.28
CA TYR A 328 1.87 9.82 -17.39
C TYR A 328 0.91 10.92 -17.80
N ASP A 329 0.81 11.27 -19.09
CA ASP A 329 -0.14 12.27 -19.57
C ASP A 329 -1.59 11.89 -19.23
N GLU A 330 -1.98 10.63 -19.43
CA GLU A 330 -3.29 10.13 -19.02
C GLU A 330 -3.50 10.21 -17.50
N ALA A 331 -2.50 9.85 -16.69
CA ALA A 331 -2.57 9.96 -15.23
C ALA A 331 -2.72 11.43 -14.77
N ILE A 332 -2.04 12.38 -15.44
CA ILE A 332 -2.12 13.81 -15.15
C ILE A 332 -3.51 14.36 -15.50
N VAL A 333 -4.08 13.96 -16.63
CA VAL A 333 -5.45 14.32 -17.03
C VAL A 333 -6.46 13.86 -15.98
N ASP A 334 -6.24 12.68 -15.41
CA ASP A 334 -7.06 12.11 -14.34
C ASP A 334 -6.75 12.66 -12.94
N GLY A 335 -5.81 13.62 -12.83
CA GLY A 335 -5.55 14.38 -11.61
C GLY A 335 -4.39 13.88 -10.74
N CYS A 336 -3.56 12.95 -11.22
CA CYS A 336 -2.37 12.50 -10.48
C CYS A 336 -1.27 13.57 -10.52
N LYS A 337 -1.05 14.22 -9.37
CA LYS A 337 0.00 15.24 -9.22
C LYS A 337 1.40 14.65 -9.25
N ILE A 338 1.58 13.44 -8.72
CA ILE A 338 2.89 12.77 -8.67
C ILE A 338 3.37 12.40 -10.08
N ALA A 339 2.45 12.07 -10.99
CA ALA A 339 2.78 11.85 -12.40
C ALA A 339 3.40 13.09 -13.08
N ILE A 340 3.09 14.31 -12.62
CA ILE A 340 3.70 15.56 -13.12
C ILE A 340 5.19 15.62 -12.79
N GLU A 341 5.56 15.18 -11.59
CA GLU A 341 6.97 15.09 -11.19
C GLU A 341 7.69 13.99 -11.97
N ASN A 342 7.10 12.79 -12.02
CA ASN A 342 7.72 11.63 -12.67
C ASN A 342 7.97 11.83 -14.18
N ILE A 343 7.05 12.51 -14.88
CA ILE A 343 7.29 12.86 -16.28
C ILE A 343 8.35 13.97 -16.43
N GLY A 344 8.49 14.84 -15.42
CA GLY A 344 9.60 15.79 -15.34
C GLY A 344 10.95 15.06 -15.22
N ASP A 345 11.03 14.03 -14.38
CA ASP A 345 12.21 13.18 -14.22
C ASP A 345 12.57 12.50 -15.54
N LEU A 346 11.56 12.01 -16.25
CA LEU A 346 11.72 11.44 -17.58
C LEU A 346 12.32 12.45 -18.56
N TYR A 347 11.77 13.67 -18.62
CA TYR A 347 12.28 14.70 -19.52
C TYR A 347 13.70 15.14 -19.15
N ASP A 348 14.04 15.18 -17.86
CA ASP A 348 15.40 15.48 -17.40
C ASP A 348 16.38 14.38 -17.83
N GLN A 349 16.01 13.10 -17.65
CA GLN A 349 16.84 11.96 -18.01
C GLN A 349 17.11 11.87 -19.53
N ILE A 350 16.16 12.24 -20.38
CA ILE A 350 16.38 12.27 -21.84
C ILE A 350 17.09 13.55 -22.31
N GLY A 351 17.30 14.54 -21.42
CA GLY A 351 17.97 15.80 -21.71
C GLY A 351 17.08 16.91 -22.30
N ASP A 352 15.75 16.77 -22.25
CA ASP A 352 14.80 17.82 -22.65
C ASP A 352 14.51 18.75 -21.45
N ILE A 353 15.52 19.55 -21.11
CA ILE A 353 15.56 20.39 -19.90
C ILE A 353 14.39 21.40 -19.87
N GLU A 354 14.02 21.97 -21.02
CA GLU A 354 12.92 22.94 -21.09
C GLU A 354 11.58 22.32 -20.65
N LYS A 355 11.29 21.09 -21.10
CA LYS A 355 10.08 20.39 -20.65
C LYS A 355 10.19 19.96 -19.21
N ALA A 356 11.33 19.45 -18.76
CA ALA A 356 11.54 19.07 -17.36
C ALA A 356 11.20 20.25 -16.42
N ILE A 357 11.78 21.43 -16.69
CA ILE A 357 11.48 22.68 -15.96
C ILE A 357 9.98 22.99 -16.00
N SER A 358 9.36 22.94 -17.18
CA SER A 358 7.93 23.23 -17.34
C SER A 358 7.05 22.30 -16.50
N TYR A 359 7.37 21.00 -16.42
CA TYR A 359 6.63 20.04 -15.63
C TYR A 359 6.82 20.26 -14.13
N TYR A 360 8.05 20.42 -13.65
CA TYR A 360 8.29 20.70 -12.23
C TYR A 360 7.66 22.01 -11.78
N GLN A 361 7.65 23.06 -12.62
CA GLN A 361 6.97 24.32 -12.31
C GLN A 361 5.45 24.16 -12.15
N ARG A 362 4.82 23.24 -12.90
CA ARG A 362 3.37 22.96 -12.76
C ARG A 362 3.04 22.34 -11.40
N ASN A 363 4.00 21.70 -10.74
CA ASN A 363 3.86 21.12 -9.40
C ASN A 363 4.83 21.77 -8.40
N SER A 364 5.06 23.08 -8.52
CA SER A 364 6.05 23.81 -7.70
C SER A 364 5.72 23.90 -6.21
N THR A 365 4.57 23.39 -5.77
CA THR A 365 4.22 23.28 -4.34
C THR A 365 4.92 22.10 -3.67
N LEU A 366 5.37 21.11 -4.45
CA LEU A 366 6.06 19.95 -3.94
C LEU A 366 7.55 20.27 -3.75
N ILE A 367 8.08 19.94 -2.57
CA ILE A 367 9.47 20.25 -2.18
C ILE A 367 10.45 19.56 -3.14
N SER A 368 10.21 18.30 -3.51
CA SER A 368 11.07 17.56 -4.45
C SER A 368 11.17 18.25 -5.82
N CYS A 369 10.06 18.80 -6.35
CA CYS A 369 10.08 19.57 -7.59
C CYS A 369 10.88 20.87 -7.46
N GLN A 370 10.85 21.54 -6.30
CA GLN A 370 11.66 22.74 -6.05
C GLN A 370 13.16 22.41 -6.01
N ILE A 371 13.54 21.30 -5.37
CA ILE A 371 14.93 20.81 -5.36
C ILE A 371 15.39 20.49 -6.78
N LYS A 372 14.61 19.69 -7.53
CA LYS A 372 14.93 19.31 -8.92
C LYS A 372 15.07 20.52 -9.84
N LEU A 373 14.25 21.57 -9.65
CA LEU A 373 14.43 22.84 -10.34
C LEU A 373 15.75 23.52 -9.95
N GLY A 374 16.07 23.58 -8.65
CA GLY A 374 17.36 24.08 -8.16
C GLY A 374 18.56 23.35 -8.78
N ASP A 375 18.51 22.01 -8.81
CA ASP A 375 19.55 21.15 -9.38
C ASP A 375 19.72 21.39 -10.88
N ILE A 376 18.61 21.47 -11.63
CA ILE A 376 18.64 21.80 -13.06
C ILE A 376 19.29 23.17 -13.28
N PHE A 377 18.83 24.20 -12.57
CA PHE A 377 19.36 25.55 -12.75
C PHE A 377 20.85 25.64 -12.38
N ARG A 378 21.29 24.91 -11.35
CA ARG A 378 22.71 24.79 -10.99
C ARG A 378 23.51 24.09 -12.10
N ARG A 379 23.03 22.98 -12.66
CA ARG A 379 23.73 22.25 -13.75
C ARG A 379 23.86 23.07 -15.03
N ILE A 380 22.92 23.97 -15.33
CA ILE A 380 22.99 24.86 -16.51
C ILE A 380 23.66 26.21 -16.20
N ASP A 381 24.33 26.34 -15.05
CA ASP A 381 25.05 27.53 -14.60
C ASP A 381 24.17 28.79 -14.44
N ASN A 382 22.90 28.61 -14.11
CA ASN A 382 21.98 29.68 -13.75
C ASN A 382 21.82 29.75 -12.22
N VAL A 383 22.88 30.22 -11.56
CA VAL A 383 22.99 30.25 -10.09
C VAL A 383 21.88 31.09 -9.44
N ASP A 384 21.48 32.20 -10.05
CA ASP A 384 20.44 33.08 -9.51
C ASP A 384 19.10 32.36 -9.35
N GLU A 385 18.65 31.65 -10.39
CA GLU A 385 17.42 30.85 -10.33
C GLU A 385 17.57 29.63 -9.41
N ALA A 386 18.74 28.99 -9.39
CA ALA A 386 19.01 27.87 -8.48
C ALA A 386 18.80 28.29 -7.01
N ILE A 387 19.35 29.44 -6.61
CA ILE A 387 19.17 30.02 -5.27
C ILE A 387 17.69 30.27 -4.97
N VAL A 388 16.91 30.81 -5.93
CA VAL A 388 15.48 31.06 -5.74
C VAL A 388 14.72 29.78 -5.44
N TRP A 389 14.99 28.70 -6.18
CA TRP A 389 14.29 27.43 -6.00
C TRP A 389 14.72 26.68 -4.74
N TYR A 390 16.02 26.63 -4.45
CA TYR A 390 16.48 26.05 -3.18
C TYR A 390 15.98 26.84 -1.97
N LYS A 391 15.88 28.18 -2.03
CA LYS A 391 15.30 28.97 -0.92
C LYS A 391 13.84 28.61 -0.67
N LYS A 392 13.04 28.38 -1.71
CA LYS A 392 11.65 27.90 -1.55
C LYS A 392 11.59 26.51 -0.88
N ALA A 393 12.48 25.59 -1.27
CA ALA A 393 12.56 24.28 -0.62
C ALA A 393 12.99 24.40 0.85
N PHE A 394 13.99 25.24 1.12
CA PHE A 394 14.49 25.53 2.46
C PHE A 394 13.44 26.15 3.38
N GLU A 395 12.56 27.03 2.86
CA GLU A 395 11.43 27.59 3.62
C GLU A 395 10.45 26.50 4.13
N ASN A 396 10.48 25.31 3.54
CA ASN A 396 9.73 24.13 3.98
C ASN A 396 10.57 23.19 4.88
N ASN A 397 11.71 23.67 5.41
CA ASN A 397 12.66 22.96 6.26
C ASN A 397 13.38 21.78 5.58
N ASP A 398 13.57 21.84 4.27
CA ASP A 398 14.33 20.82 3.55
C ASP A 398 15.84 20.93 3.78
N ILE A 399 16.48 19.81 4.11
CA ILE A 399 17.90 19.74 4.52
C ILE A 399 18.83 19.81 3.31
N TYR A 400 18.47 19.12 2.22
CA TYR A 400 19.30 19.03 1.01
C TYR A 400 19.44 20.39 0.32
N SER A 401 18.36 21.16 0.23
CA SER A 401 18.37 22.52 -0.28
C SER A 401 19.18 23.48 0.60
N ALA A 402 19.17 23.30 1.93
CA ALA A 402 20.06 24.04 2.83
C ALA A 402 21.53 23.73 2.51
N TYR A 403 21.88 22.44 2.39
CA TYR A 403 23.23 22.02 2.00
C TYR A 403 23.64 22.64 0.64
N SER A 404 22.78 22.53 -0.36
CA SER A 404 23.02 23.06 -1.71
C SER A 404 23.19 24.58 -1.73
N LEU A 405 22.38 25.33 -0.95
CA LEU A 405 22.58 26.77 -0.76
C LEU A 405 23.91 27.07 -0.08
N GLY A 406 24.28 26.31 0.95
CA GLY A 406 25.58 26.43 1.62
C GLY A 406 26.74 26.29 0.65
N LEU A 407 26.70 25.27 -0.22
CA LEU A 407 27.71 25.07 -1.28
C LEU A 407 27.77 26.24 -2.25
N ILE A 408 26.61 26.71 -2.74
CA ILE A 408 26.55 27.85 -3.68
C ILE A 408 27.17 29.10 -3.06
N TYR A 409 26.82 29.44 -1.82
CA TYR A 409 27.38 30.63 -1.17
C TYR A 409 28.87 30.46 -0.82
N GLU A 410 29.32 29.24 -0.52
CA GLU A 410 30.76 28.95 -0.35
C GLU A 410 31.53 29.15 -1.67
N GLU A 411 30.99 28.69 -2.80
CA GLU A 411 31.55 28.92 -4.15
C GLU A 411 31.57 30.41 -4.53
N LEU A 412 30.59 31.19 -4.06
CA LEU A 412 30.53 32.65 -4.23
C LEU A 412 31.40 33.42 -3.23
N GLU A 413 32.13 32.73 -2.35
CA GLU A 413 32.94 33.31 -1.26
C GLU A 413 32.13 34.14 -0.24
N ASP A 414 30.81 33.95 -0.18
CA ASP A 414 29.93 34.54 0.85
C ASP A 414 29.80 33.58 2.04
N TYR A 415 30.85 33.52 2.84
CA TYR A 415 30.93 32.59 3.98
C TYR A 415 29.89 32.87 5.07
N GLU A 416 29.37 34.09 5.20
CA GLU A 416 28.35 34.40 6.19
C GLU A 416 27.01 33.74 5.85
N GLU A 417 26.55 33.85 4.60
CA GLU A 417 25.35 33.13 4.16
C GLU A 417 25.61 31.62 4.07
N ALA A 418 26.79 31.17 3.62
CA ALA A 418 27.13 29.75 3.58
C ALA A 418 27.00 29.09 4.97
N LYS A 419 27.59 29.72 6.01
CA LYS A 419 27.52 29.24 7.40
C LYS A 419 26.08 29.12 7.89
N LYS A 420 25.23 30.11 7.62
CA LYS A 420 23.81 30.09 8.02
C LYS A 420 23.08 28.86 7.52
N TYR A 421 23.27 28.49 6.25
CA TYR A 421 22.63 27.31 5.68
C TYR A 421 23.26 26.00 6.16
N PHE A 422 24.58 25.93 6.28
CA PHE A 422 25.24 24.75 6.84
C PHE A 422 24.85 24.51 8.30
N VAL A 423 24.74 25.54 9.13
CA VAL A 423 24.28 25.41 10.53
C VAL A 423 22.92 24.74 10.60
N PHE A 424 21.95 25.18 9.78
CA PHE A 424 20.63 24.54 9.73
C PHE A 424 20.72 23.05 9.36
N ALA A 425 21.50 22.71 8.33
CA ALA A 425 21.68 21.32 7.91
C ALA A 425 22.37 20.48 9.00
N VAL A 426 23.33 21.05 9.72
CA VAL A 426 24.07 20.41 10.83
C VAL A 426 23.18 20.14 12.04
N GLU A 427 22.27 21.05 12.38
CA GLU A 427 21.26 20.86 13.43
C GLU A 427 20.31 19.69 13.11
N ASN A 428 20.19 19.32 11.83
CA ASN A 428 19.44 18.17 11.34
C ASN A 428 20.35 16.97 10.97
N ASN A 429 21.56 16.90 11.55
CA ASN A 429 22.52 15.80 11.42
C ASN A 429 23.11 15.56 10.01
N HIS A 430 23.13 16.56 9.13
CA HIS A 430 23.75 16.40 7.81
C HIS A 430 25.30 16.43 7.89
N LEU A 431 25.95 15.33 7.48
CA LEU A 431 27.39 15.10 7.68
C LEU A 431 28.28 16.02 6.82
N ASN A 432 28.05 16.10 5.51
CA ASN A 432 28.91 16.90 4.62
C ASN A 432 28.89 18.38 5.01
N SER A 433 27.71 18.95 5.27
CA SER A 433 27.53 20.31 5.82
C SER A 433 28.36 20.56 7.09
N ARG A 434 28.45 19.57 7.99
CA ARG A 434 29.26 19.67 9.22
C ARG A 434 30.74 19.85 8.89
N ILE A 435 31.24 19.08 7.93
CA ILE A 435 32.65 19.14 7.52
C ILE A 435 32.94 20.47 6.81
N HIS A 436 32.06 20.92 5.90
CA HIS A 436 32.18 22.24 5.27
C HIS A 436 32.19 23.38 6.30
N LEU A 437 31.27 23.36 7.26
CA LEU A 437 31.22 24.36 8.33
C LEU A 437 32.50 24.35 9.18
N GLY A 438 33.03 23.16 9.51
CA GLY A 438 34.31 23.02 10.21
C GLY A 438 35.49 23.59 9.41
N ARG A 439 35.49 23.42 8.08
CA ARG A 439 36.52 23.99 7.18
C ARG A 439 36.49 25.50 7.15
N ILE A 440 35.29 26.09 7.04
CA ILE A 440 35.11 27.54 7.08
C ILE A 440 35.63 28.10 8.41
N TYR A 441 35.20 27.54 9.54
CA TYR A 441 35.69 27.98 10.86
C TYR A 441 37.20 27.82 11.02
N TYR A 442 37.79 26.73 10.51
CA TYR A 442 39.24 26.53 10.56
C TYR A 442 39.99 27.62 9.78
N ASN A 443 39.51 27.95 8.58
CA ASN A 443 40.11 28.97 7.72
C ASN A 443 39.96 30.39 8.30
N GLU A 444 38.87 30.66 9.02
CA GLU A 444 38.65 31.92 9.75
C GLU A 444 39.49 32.04 11.04
N GLY A 445 40.13 30.94 11.49
CA GLY A 445 40.87 30.88 12.76
C GLY A 445 40.01 30.60 13.98
N ASN A 446 38.73 30.24 13.80
CA ASN A 446 37.78 29.84 14.84
C ASN A 446 37.97 28.35 15.18
N TYR A 447 39.11 28.03 15.80
CA TYR A 447 39.56 26.63 15.98
C TYR A 447 38.71 25.81 16.96
N GLU A 448 38.04 26.45 17.93
CA GLU A 448 37.19 25.76 18.89
C GLU A 448 35.89 25.29 18.23
N GLU A 449 35.27 26.16 17.44
CA GLU A 449 34.11 25.85 16.61
C GLU A 449 34.45 24.81 15.54
N ALA A 450 35.59 24.98 14.85
CA ALA A 450 36.07 24.00 13.87
C ALA A 450 36.26 22.61 14.50
N LYS A 451 36.89 22.54 15.68
CA LYS A 451 37.05 21.30 16.44
C LYS A 451 35.68 20.66 16.72
N ASN A 452 34.72 21.44 17.22
CA ASN A 452 33.39 20.92 17.56
C ASN A 452 32.67 20.34 16.34
N MET A 453 32.85 20.94 15.15
CA MET A 453 32.30 20.38 13.92
C MET A 453 32.99 19.06 13.52
N PHE A 454 34.32 19.00 13.56
CA PHE A 454 35.06 17.80 13.15
C PHE A 454 34.99 16.65 14.14
N ASP A 455 34.72 16.89 15.44
CA ASP A 455 34.73 15.84 16.48
C ASP A 455 33.74 14.71 16.17
N ILE A 456 32.51 15.07 15.76
CA ILE A 456 31.47 14.08 15.45
C ILE A 456 31.85 13.25 14.23
N SER A 457 32.16 13.90 13.10
CA SER A 457 32.50 13.22 11.85
C SER A 457 33.79 12.40 11.96
N ALA A 458 34.77 12.85 12.74
CA ALA A 458 36.00 12.10 12.98
C ALA A 458 35.74 10.80 13.77
N ASN A 459 34.82 10.83 14.74
CA ASN A 459 34.39 9.65 15.49
C ASN A 459 33.55 8.68 14.64
N GLU A 460 32.84 9.18 13.62
CA GLU A 460 32.21 8.39 12.55
C GLU A 460 33.21 7.91 11.47
N ASN A 461 34.50 7.95 11.80
CA ASN A 461 35.58 7.47 10.95
C ASN A 461 35.83 8.28 9.66
N ASN A 462 35.46 9.56 9.60
CA ASN A 462 35.78 10.40 8.44
C ASN A 462 37.28 10.80 8.39
N LYS A 463 37.99 10.36 7.33
CA LYS A 463 39.44 10.59 7.09
C LYS A 463 39.86 12.06 7.21
N TYR A 464 39.09 12.96 6.58
CA TYR A 464 39.39 14.40 6.53
C TYR A 464 39.27 15.03 7.91
N SER A 465 38.16 14.77 8.60
CA SER A 465 37.88 15.32 9.93
C SER A 465 38.91 14.88 10.97
N GLN A 466 39.32 13.61 10.93
CA GLN A 466 40.41 13.10 11.78
C GLN A 466 41.73 13.85 11.52
N HIS A 467 42.08 14.08 10.25
CA HIS A 467 43.29 14.86 9.92
C HIS A 467 43.20 16.30 10.43
N MET A 468 42.06 16.97 10.23
CA MET A 468 41.86 18.35 10.69
C MET A 468 41.91 18.48 12.20
N LEU A 469 41.37 17.53 12.96
CA LEU A 469 41.54 17.50 14.43
C LEU A 469 43.01 17.39 14.81
N GLY A 470 43.80 16.56 14.13
CA GLY A 470 45.24 16.46 14.34
C GLY A 470 45.92 17.82 14.23
N LEU A 471 45.61 18.59 13.17
CA LEU A 471 46.12 19.94 12.95
C LEU A 471 45.68 20.93 14.04
N ILE A 472 44.41 20.88 14.46
CA ILE A 472 43.88 21.79 15.48
C ILE A 472 44.54 21.52 16.85
N TYR A 473 44.64 20.25 17.26
CA TYR A 473 45.29 19.88 18.52
C TYR A 473 46.77 20.25 18.51
N GLU A 474 47.46 20.08 17.39
CA GLU A 474 48.87 20.41 17.26
C GLU A 474 49.13 21.93 17.31
N ASN A 475 48.42 22.70 16.47
CA ASN A 475 48.75 24.11 16.23
C ASN A 475 48.11 25.06 17.25
N TYR A 476 46.87 24.78 17.67
CA TYR A 476 46.11 25.67 18.55
C TYR A 476 46.27 25.26 20.03
N TYR A 477 46.01 23.99 20.35
CA TYR A 477 46.05 23.51 21.73
C TYR A 477 47.46 23.14 22.22
N ASN A 478 48.43 22.95 21.30
CA ASN A 478 49.74 22.37 21.60
C ASN A 478 49.64 21.01 22.34
N ASP A 479 48.57 20.26 22.07
CA ASP A 479 48.31 18.94 22.65
C ASP A 479 48.78 17.86 21.67
N TYR A 480 50.06 17.54 21.78
CA TYR A 480 50.71 16.61 20.85
C TYR A 480 50.26 15.15 21.03
N ILE A 481 49.67 14.80 22.17
CA ILE A 481 49.16 13.44 22.42
C ILE A 481 47.90 13.24 21.58
N ASN A 482 46.95 14.17 21.68
CA ASN A 482 45.72 14.12 20.89
C ASN A 482 46.00 14.36 19.40
N ALA A 483 46.95 15.23 19.05
CA ALA A 483 47.37 15.41 17.66
C ALA A 483 47.86 14.09 17.04
N LYS A 484 48.79 13.38 17.70
CA LYS A 484 49.26 12.07 17.26
C LYS A 484 48.13 11.06 17.15
N TYR A 485 47.24 11.00 18.14
CA TYR A 485 46.09 10.09 18.12
C TYR A 485 45.23 10.27 16.85
N TRP A 486 44.87 11.50 16.53
CA TRP A 486 44.00 11.78 15.39
C TRP A 486 44.70 11.61 14.05
N TYR A 487 45.98 11.99 13.93
CA TYR A 487 46.74 11.67 12.72
C TYR A 487 46.91 10.16 12.53
N GLU A 488 47.13 9.38 13.60
CA GLU A 488 47.22 7.91 13.52
C GLU A 488 45.91 7.28 13.06
N LYS A 489 44.76 7.79 13.51
CA LYS A 489 43.44 7.36 13.03
C LYS A 489 43.26 7.64 11.54
N SER A 490 43.60 8.85 11.10
CA SER A 490 43.54 9.21 9.67
C SER A 490 44.53 8.38 8.83
N LYS A 491 45.73 8.09 9.35
CA LYS A 491 46.74 7.23 8.71
C LYS A 491 46.24 5.81 8.44
N GLN A 492 45.43 5.24 9.34
CA GLN A 492 44.82 3.92 9.17
C GLN A 492 43.89 3.85 7.94
N GLN A 493 43.39 5.00 7.48
CA GLN A 493 42.61 5.17 6.26
C GLN A 493 43.48 5.62 5.06
N GLU A 494 44.75 5.24 5.10
CA GLU A 494 45.74 5.51 4.06
C GLU A 494 46.04 7.01 3.78
N CYS A 495 45.68 7.91 4.71
CA CYS A 495 45.98 9.33 4.59
C CYS A 495 47.49 9.63 4.63
N VAL A 496 48.05 10.15 3.53
CA VAL A 496 49.49 10.42 3.37
C VAL A 496 49.92 11.69 4.08
N GLU A 497 49.08 12.73 4.07
CA GLU A 497 49.33 14.01 4.73
C GLU A 497 49.42 13.83 6.25
N SER A 498 48.61 12.94 6.82
CA SER A 498 48.70 12.56 8.23
C SER A 498 50.02 11.85 8.56
N ILE A 499 50.54 11.00 7.67
CA ILE A 499 51.86 10.38 7.84
C ILE A 499 52.96 11.44 7.83
N TYR A 500 52.93 12.34 6.86
CA TYR A 500 53.89 13.41 6.76
C TYR A 500 53.87 14.30 8.02
N ASN A 501 52.67 14.69 8.48
CA ASN A 501 52.50 15.51 9.68
C ASN A 501 52.94 14.77 10.95
N LEU A 502 52.71 13.46 11.08
CA LEU A 502 53.26 12.64 12.17
C LEU A 502 54.80 12.64 12.17
N GLY A 503 55.41 12.47 10.99
CA GLY A 503 56.86 12.54 10.81
C GLY A 503 57.44 13.89 11.25
N GLN A 504 56.82 14.99 10.82
CA GLN A 504 57.21 16.34 11.21
C GLN A 504 56.97 16.63 12.71
N LEU A 505 55.87 16.14 13.28
CA LEU A 505 55.58 16.30 14.70
C LEU A 505 56.58 15.53 15.57
N SER A 506 56.91 14.29 15.21
CA SER A 506 57.97 13.53 15.90
C SER A 506 59.33 14.22 15.78
N LEU A 507 59.65 14.81 14.63
CA LEU A 507 60.87 15.61 14.47
C LEU A 507 60.87 16.83 15.40
N LYS A 508 59.75 17.55 15.51
CA LYS A 508 59.57 18.69 16.42
C LYS A 508 59.74 18.31 17.90
N LEU A 509 59.35 17.09 18.27
CA LEU A 509 59.49 16.55 19.63
C LEU A 509 60.88 15.94 19.91
N GLY A 510 61.77 15.90 18.91
CA GLY A 510 63.10 15.28 19.03
C GLY A 510 63.11 13.76 18.94
N GLU A 511 62.01 13.14 18.53
CA GLU A 511 61.84 11.69 18.37
C GLU A 511 62.31 11.26 16.98
N ILE A 512 63.63 11.33 16.74
CA ILE A 512 64.21 11.15 15.40
C ILE A 512 63.90 9.77 14.80
N ASP A 513 63.96 8.70 15.58
CA ASP A 513 63.70 7.34 15.09
C ASP A 513 62.23 7.14 14.70
N GLU A 514 61.30 7.80 15.40
CA GLU A 514 59.87 7.72 15.08
C GLU A 514 59.55 8.56 13.83
N SER A 515 60.17 9.74 13.71
CA SER A 515 60.09 10.59 12.52
C SER A 515 60.56 9.84 11.27
N GLU A 516 61.70 9.14 11.36
CA GLU A 516 62.23 8.33 10.26
C GLU A 516 61.27 7.21 9.86
N LYS A 517 60.64 6.51 10.81
CA LYS A 517 59.63 5.47 10.52
C LYS A 517 58.46 6.02 9.73
N TYR A 518 57.90 7.16 10.14
CA TYR A 518 56.78 7.79 9.43
C TYR A 518 57.17 8.22 8.03
N PHE A 519 58.31 8.89 7.84
CA PHE A 519 58.73 9.28 6.49
C PHE A 519 59.08 8.08 5.60
N MET A 520 59.61 6.99 6.16
CA MET A 520 59.78 5.72 5.44
C MET A 520 58.44 5.09 5.06
N GLU A 521 57.41 5.21 5.90
CA GLU A 521 56.05 4.77 5.57
C GLU A 521 55.46 5.60 4.42
N GLY A 522 55.61 6.93 4.47
CA GLY A 522 55.17 7.82 3.39
C GLY A 522 55.93 7.59 2.07
N LEU A 523 57.24 7.31 2.13
CA LEU A 523 58.04 6.93 0.96
C LEU A 523 57.52 5.66 0.28
N LYS A 524 57.06 4.65 1.04
CA LYS A 524 56.45 3.44 0.48
C LYS A 524 55.15 3.74 -0.28
N ARG A 525 54.52 4.88 0.01
CA ARG A 525 53.34 5.42 -0.70
C ARG A 525 53.71 6.46 -1.77
N GLU A 526 54.99 6.52 -2.15
CA GLU A 526 55.54 7.41 -3.18
C GLU A 526 55.40 8.91 -2.88
N ASP A 527 55.20 9.31 -1.62
CA ASP A 527 55.10 10.72 -1.26
C ASP A 527 56.44 11.45 -1.28
N LYS A 528 56.52 12.49 -2.10
CA LYS A 528 57.73 13.29 -2.30
C LYS A 528 58.06 14.18 -1.10
N ASN A 529 57.07 14.61 -0.32
CA ASN A 529 57.34 15.39 0.88
C ASN A 529 58.04 14.54 1.94
N CYS A 530 57.59 13.29 2.14
CA CYS A 530 58.22 12.33 3.03
C CYS A 530 59.62 11.92 2.54
N GLU A 531 59.79 11.65 1.25
CA GLU A 531 61.11 11.36 0.65
C GLU A 531 62.10 12.51 0.91
N TYR A 532 61.67 13.75 0.72
CA TYR A 532 62.48 14.94 0.97
C TYR A 532 62.87 15.06 2.45
N MET A 533 61.92 14.88 3.37
CA MET A 533 62.19 14.96 4.81
C MET A 533 63.07 13.81 5.31
N LEU A 534 62.96 12.63 4.71
CA LEU A 534 63.84 11.51 5.00
C LEU A 534 65.29 11.80 4.55
N ALA A 535 65.47 12.38 3.37
CA ALA A 535 66.77 12.82 2.89
C ALA A 535 67.40 13.86 3.84
N TYR A 536 66.58 14.80 4.34
CA TYR A 536 66.99 15.75 5.37
C TYR A 536 67.45 15.05 6.67
N LEU A 537 66.65 14.10 7.19
CA LEU A 537 67.02 13.38 8.41
C LEU A 537 68.36 12.63 8.28
N TYR A 538 68.60 11.97 7.14
CA TYR A 538 69.86 11.27 6.90
C TYR A 538 71.04 12.22 6.74
N TYR A 539 70.84 13.38 6.12
CA TYR A 539 71.85 14.43 6.07
C TYR A 539 72.24 14.91 7.47
N GLU A 540 71.26 15.24 8.32
CA GLU A 540 71.50 15.68 9.70
C GLU A 540 72.17 14.61 10.55
N LYS A 541 71.73 13.34 10.45
CA LYS A 541 72.39 12.22 11.13
C LYS A 541 73.85 12.10 10.71
N SER A 542 74.13 12.15 9.40
CA SER A 542 75.51 12.11 8.90
C SER A 542 76.33 13.29 9.40
N LYS A 543 75.76 14.50 9.41
CA LYS A 543 76.42 15.72 9.91
C LYS A 543 76.76 15.61 11.39
N SER A 544 75.84 15.10 12.21
CA SER A 544 76.08 14.85 13.65
C SER A 544 77.23 13.86 13.88
N ILE A 545 77.28 12.77 13.10
CA ILE A 545 78.38 11.79 13.19
C ILE A 545 79.72 12.43 12.82
N PHE A 546 79.77 13.22 11.74
CA PHE A 546 81.01 13.92 11.37
C PHE A 546 81.45 14.94 12.42
N LYS A 547 80.50 15.59 13.10
CA LYS A 547 80.78 16.46 14.25
C LYS A 547 81.45 15.68 15.38
N GLU A 548 80.87 14.58 15.82
CA GLU A 548 81.44 13.74 16.89
C GLU A 548 82.83 13.20 16.52
N LEU A 549 83.00 12.74 15.28
CA LEU A 549 84.29 12.27 14.78
C LEU A 549 85.34 13.40 14.72
N SER A 550 84.92 14.64 14.46
CA SER A 550 85.83 15.81 14.47
C SER A 550 86.33 16.13 15.88
N GLU A 551 85.50 15.93 16.91
CA GLU A 551 85.90 16.12 18.31
C GLU A 551 86.95 15.10 18.76
N SER A 552 87.01 13.94 18.10
CA SER A 552 88.05 12.90 18.29
C SER A 552 89.25 12.98 17.33
N ASP A 553 89.30 13.99 16.47
CA ASP A 553 90.35 14.18 15.43
C ASP A 553 90.52 12.96 14.50
N HIS A 554 89.41 12.29 14.16
CA HIS A 554 89.45 11.05 13.39
C HIS A 554 89.36 11.31 11.88
N GLY A 555 90.51 11.23 11.18
CA GLY A 555 90.57 11.34 9.72
C GLY A 555 90.48 12.79 9.23
N ASN A 556 89.68 13.06 8.19
CA ASN A 556 89.42 14.42 7.68
C ASN A 556 88.02 14.95 8.09
N SER A 557 87.45 14.41 9.18
CA SER A 557 86.10 14.69 9.67
C SER A 557 85.86 16.17 9.99
N GLU A 558 86.81 16.86 10.61
CA GLU A 558 86.70 18.29 10.93
C GLU A 558 86.53 19.15 9.67
N LYS A 559 87.31 18.87 8.63
CA LYS A 559 87.19 19.57 7.35
C LYS A 559 85.83 19.29 6.69
N ILE A 560 85.41 18.03 6.67
CA ILE A 560 84.11 17.63 6.10
C ILE A 560 82.97 18.34 6.85
N TYR A 561 82.96 18.27 8.18
CA TYR A 561 81.93 18.91 9.00
C TYR A 561 81.84 20.42 8.76
N ASN A 562 82.98 21.11 8.66
CA ASN A 562 83.02 22.55 8.39
C ASN A 562 82.59 22.92 6.95
N GLU A 563 82.67 21.99 6.00
CA GLU A 563 82.21 22.17 4.61
C GLU A 563 80.74 21.76 4.40
N LEU A 564 80.12 21.03 5.35
CA LEU A 564 78.71 20.64 5.26
C LEU A 564 77.81 21.89 5.37
N LEU A 565 76.91 22.03 4.40
CA LEU A 565 75.93 23.11 4.35
C LEU A 565 74.94 23.03 5.51
N GLU A 566 74.44 24.19 5.94
CA GLU A 566 73.20 24.27 6.70
C GLU A 566 72.03 24.19 5.72
N LEU A 567 71.14 23.21 5.91
CA LEU A 567 69.94 23.09 5.09
C LEU A 567 68.81 23.92 5.69
N ASP A 568 68.23 24.80 4.88
CA ASP A 568 67.02 25.56 5.24
C ASP A 568 65.79 24.70 4.94
N VAL A 569 65.37 23.92 5.94
CA VAL A 569 64.20 23.03 5.85
C VAL A 569 63.11 23.52 6.79
N ASP A 570 61.91 23.69 6.24
CA ASP A 570 60.73 24.05 7.04
C ASP A 570 60.21 22.85 7.84
N LYS A 571 60.64 22.77 9.11
CA LYS A 571 60.20 21.78 10.11
C LYS A 571 58.77 22.04 10.61
N ASN A 572 58.23 23.23 10.35
CA ASN A 572 56.88 23.63 10.74
C ASN A 572 55.87 23.46 9.62
N LYS A 573 56.30 23.08 8.40
CA LYS A 573 55.41 22.76 7.30
C LYS A 573 54.43 21.68 7.72
N ARG A 574 53.14 21.95 7.53
CA ARG A 574 52.07 20.97 7.69
C ARG A 574 51.29 20.86 6.39
N LEU A 575 50.90 19.65 6.06
CA LEU A 575 50.03 19.37 4.94
C LEU A 575 48.59 19.35 5.43
N VAL A 576 47.66 19.72 4.56
CA VAL A 576 46.22 19.65 4.78
C VAL A 576 45.67 18.71 3.71
N VAL A 577 44.90 17.71 4.12
CA VAL A 577 44.22 16.76 3.22
C VAL A 577 43.22 17.51 2.32
N ALA A 578 43.01 17.05 1.09
CA ALA A 578 41.92 17.55 0.26
C ALA A 578 40.57 17.05 0.79
N PHE A 579 39.56 17.92 0.87
CA PHE A 579 38.22 17.49 1.25
C PHE A 579 37.56 16.72 0.09
N GLU A 580 37.03 15.55 0.41
CA GLU A 580 36.22 14.72 -0.48
C GLU A 580 34.87 14.53 0.21
N GLU A 581 33.78 14.79 -0.50
CA GLU A 581 32.42 14.56 0.02
C GLU A 581 32.21 13.08 0.36
N VAL A 582 31.52 12.82 1.47
CA VAL A 582 31.08 11.47 1.79
C VAL A 582 29.87 11.16 0.93
N LEU A 583 29.99 10.16 0.05
CA LEU A 583 28.88 9.61 -0.71
C LEU A 583 28.19 8.55 0.14
N GLU A 584 26.85 8.54 0.15
CA GLU A 584 26.08 7.44 0.72
C GLU A 584 26.25 6.20 -0.18
N GLU A 585 26.55 5.04 0.42
CA GLU A 585 26.58 3.78 -0.32
C GLU A 585 25.13 3.39 -0.69
N GLU A 586 24.82 3.35 -1.99
CA GLU A 586 23.53 2.84 -2.46
C GLU A 586 23.46 1.32 -2.22
N GLU A 587 22.46 0.86 -1.48
CA GLU A 587 22.20 -0.57 -1.28
C GLU A 587 21.83 -1.23 -2.63
N GLU A 588 22.37 -2.43 -2.89
CA GLU A 588 22.19 -3.17 -4.16
C GLU A 588 20.78 -3.80 -4.35
N GLU A 589 19.82 -3.53 -3.47
CA GLU A 589 18.47 -4.12 -3.56
C GLU A 589 17.58 -3.34 -4.54
N TYR A 590 16.81 -4.06 -5.39
CA TYR A 590 15.88 -3.40 -6.31
C TYR A 590 14.71 -2.79 -5.54
N ILE A 591 14.66 -1.46 -5.52
CA ILE A 591 13.57 -0.69 -4.94
C ILE A 591 12.80 -0.03 -6.10
N PRO A 592 11.50 -0.33 -6.28
CA PRO A 592 10.70 0.35 -7.29
C PRO A 592 10.74 1.87 -7.13
N GLN A 593 11.17 2.60 -8.16
CA GLN A 593 11.47 4.03 -8.02
C GLN A 593 10.20 4.90 -8.13
N TYR A 594 9.24 4.48 -8.95
CA TYR A 594 8.06 5.28 -9.32
C TYR A 594 6.75 4.67 -8.80
N ILE A 595 6.80 4.01 -7.63
CA ILE A 595 5.62 3.39 -7.03
C ILE A 595 4.82 4.41 -6.21
N LEU A 596 3.60 4.69 -6.67
CA LEU A 596 2.59 5.42 -5.92
C LEU A 596 1.70 4.41 -5.21
N GLU A 597 1.54 4.56 -3.90
CA GLU A 597 0.69 3.73 -3.05
C GLU A 597 -0.67 4.40 -2.78
N VAL A 598 -1.69 3.58 -2.49
CA VAL A 598 -3.02 4.06 -2.07
C VAL A 598 -3.11 4.04 -0.56
N ASN A 599 -3.47 5.19 0.02
CA ASN A 599 -3.79 5.32 1.44
C ASN A 599 -5.30 5.16 1.66
N GLU A 600 -5.70 4.10 2.37
CA GLU A 600 -7.09 3.80 2.65
C GLU A 600 -7.47 4.21 4.07
N ASN A 601 -8.62 4.87 4.23
CA ASN A 601 -9.20 5.10 5.54
C ASN A 601 -10.23 4.01 5.85
N LEU A 602 -9.86 3.05 6.72
CA LEU A 602 -10.70 1.91 7.07
C LEU A 602 -12.04 2.28 7.72
N GLU A 603 -12.14 3.46 8.33
CA GLU A 603 -13.41 3.93 8.91
C GLU A 603 -14.48 4.18 7.85
N ASN A 604 -14.06 4.44 6.60
CA ASN A 604 -14.96 4.67 5.47
C ASN A 604 -15.31 3.37 4.71
N GLU A 605 -14.63 2.25 5.03
CA GLU A 605 -14.78 0.98 4.29
C GLU A 605 -15.91 0.08 4.81
N PHE A 606 -16.50 0.41 5.97
CA PHE A 606 -17.58 -0.36 6.57
C PHE A 606 -18.79 -0.50 5.63
N GLU A 607 -19.31 -1.72 5.52
CA GLU A 607 -20.60 -1.95 4.87
C GLU A 607 -21.73 -1.30 5.68
N ASP A 608 -22.65 -0.66 4.96
CA ASP A 608 -23.80 0.02 5.54
C ASP A 608 -25.01 -0.91 5.68
N ILE A 609 -26.12 -0.36 6.16
CA ILE A 609 -27.44 -0.97 6.30
C ILE A 609 -27.86 -1.60 4.97
N GLU A 610 -28.38 -2.82 5.02
CA GLU A 610 -29.07 -3.42 3.89
C GLU A 610 -30.48 -2.84 3.78
N TYR A 611 -30.81 -2.22 2.65
CA TYR A 611 -32.14 -1.66 2.40
C TYR A 611 -33.03 -2.53 1.49
N GLU A 612 -32.48 -3.62 0.96
CA GLU A 612 -33.24 -4.48 0.04
C GLU A 612 -34.15 -5.43 0.83
N MET A 613 -35.45 -5.16 0.80
CA MET A 613 -36.47 -6.02 1.40
C MET A 613 -36.46 -7.44 0.82
N LYS A 614 -36.67 -8.45 1.68
CA LYS A 614 -36.63 -9.87 1.33
C LYS A 614 -38.03 -10.41 1.01
N ILE A 615 -38.15 -11.10 -0.12
CA ILE A 615 -39.31 -11.91 -0.50
C ILE A 615 -39.06 -13.35 -0.07
N GLU A 616 -40.13 -14.04 0.30
CA GLU A 616 -40.15 -15.48 0.56
C GLU A 616 -40.49 -16.24 -0.74
N TYR A 617 -39.73 -17.29 -1.07
CA TYR A 617 -40.08 -18.21 -2.17
C TYR A 617 -40.60 -19.55 -1.65
#